data_AF-A0A968TVT2-F1
#
_entry.id   AF-A0A968TVT2-F1
#
_cell.length_a   1.000
_cell.length_b   1.000
_cell.length_c   1.000
_cell.angle_alpha   90.00
_cell.angle_beta   90.00
_cell.angle_gamma   90.00
#
_symmetry.space_group_name_H-M   'P 1'
#
loop_
_entity.id
_entity.type
_entity.pdbx_description
1 polymer ?
#
loop_
_entity_poly.entity_id
_entity_poly.type
_entity_poly.pdbx_seq_one_letter_code
_entity_poly.pdbx_strand_id
1 'polypeptide(L)'
;MNALLASLSDAFHFLHFPAKDAPSEKAKVLWLVNLRWMAIALFLALSAPAFLLGSLSRLTLPIHLGVLGVLIVFNLITHLVISDTRTPVGPTVICFQLAFDLLILTGLLAVSGGWKNPFTGLFLLNVSLGAVLIQGRLSWPFLVLAHTLLAGLQIHTLARTDDVPTPGTMTQIAASHLLILGFWFVMRSLGAYLERQSENQAQARLTLERQDRLRSIGALAAGFSHEFASPLNAARLRLERLVRNQPSEDAAEACPPCSPAK
;
A
#
# COMPACT_ATOMS: atom_id res chain seq x y z
N MET A 1 9.08 -5.06 -33.44
CA MET A 1 9.30 -5.87 -32.22
C MET A 1 9.87 -5.03 -31.08
N ASN A 2 10.98 -4.29 -31.28
CA ASN A 2 11.58 -3.44 -30.23
C ASN A 2 10.68 -2.30 -29.71
N ALA A 3 9.87 -1.66 -30.57
CA ALA A 3 8.94 -0.61 -30.15
C ALA A 3 7.78 -1.14 -29.27
N LEU A 4 7.31 -2.38 -29.54
CA LEU A 4 6.30 -3.05 -28.72
C LEU A 4 6.87 -3.47 -27.36
N LEU A 5 8.12 -3.94 -27.33
CA LEU A 5 8.81 -4.30 -26.08
C LEU A 5 9.13 -3.07 -25.22
N ALA A 6 9.51 -1.95 -25.81
CA ALA A 6 9.69 -0.68 -25.11
C ALA A 6 8.37 -0.13 -24.55
N SER A 7 7.29 -0.14 -25.35
CA SER A 7 5.96 0.27 -24.89
C SER A 7 5.40 -0.63 -23.79
N LEU A 8 5.69 -1.93 -23.83
CA LEU A 8 5.34 -2.86 -22.75
C LEU A 8 6.16 -2.59 -21.49
N SER A 9 7.47 -2.34 -21.62
CA SER A 9 8.34 -1.97 -20.49
C SER A 9 7.86 -0.70 -19.78
N ASP A 10 7.49 0.33 -20.52
CA ASP A 10 6.94 1.57 -19.95
C ASP A 10 5.59 1.33 -19.29
N ALA A 11 4.70 0.53 -19.90
CA ALA A 11 3.42 0.14 -19.29
C ALA A 11 3.61 -0.66 -17.98
N PHE A 12 4.63 -1.52 -17.90
CA PHE A 12 4.97 -2.24 -16.68
C PHE A 12 5.55 -1.33 -15.59
N HIS A 13 6.26 -0.26 -15.96
CA HIS A 13 6.70 0.76 -15.00
C HIS A 13 5.52 1.52 -14.39
N PHE A 14 4.47 1.82 -15.18
CA PHE A 14 3.22 2.40 -14.68
C PHE A 14 2.41 1.47 -13.77
N LEU A 15 2.52 0.15 -13.97
CA LEU A 15 1.90 -0.86 -13.12
C LEU A 15 2.65 -1.10 -11.82
N HIS A 16 3.89 -0.60 -11.68
CA HIS A 16 4.67 -0.79 -10.47
C HIS A 16 3.93 -0.16 -9.28
N PHE A 17 3.50 -1.02 -8.37
CA PHE A 17 2.83 -0.56 -7.15
C PHE A 17 3.83 0.31 -6.37
N PRO A 18 3.44 1.53 -5.96
CA PRO A 18 4.39 2.48 -5.39
C PRO A 18 5.03 1.90 -4.13
N ALA A 19 6.37 1.94 -4.13
CA ALA A 19 7.20 1.46 -3.05
C ALA A 19 6.97 2.29 -1.76
N LYS A 20 7.30 1.65 -0.65
CA LYS A 20 6.83 1.82 0.75
C LYS A 20 7.09 3.19 1.42
N ASP A 21 7.55 4.19 0.68
CA ASP A 21 8.30 5.33 1.25
C ASP A 21 7.45 6.62 1.36
N ALA A 22 6.28 6.66 0.72
CA ALA A 22 5.28 7.73 0.82
C ALA A 22 4.14 7.35 1.79
N PRO A 23 3.32 8.31 2.30
CA PRO A 23 2.13 7.98 3.08
C PRO A 23 1.30 6.96 2.29
N SER A 24 1.14 5.75 2.85
CA SER A 24 0.73 4.55 2.12
C SER A 24 -0.56 4.74 1.31
N GLU A 25 -1.44 5.62 1.76
CA GLU A 25 -2.71 5.92 1.09
C GLU A 25 -2.57 6.91 -0.07
N LYS A 26 -1.69 7.91 0.03
CA LYS A 26 -1.39 8.82 -1.10
C LYS A 26 -0.78 8.05 -2.26
N ALA A 27 0.14 7.14 -1.95
CA ALA A 27 0.75 6.23 -2.91
C ALA A 27 -0.31 5.40 -3.65
N LYS A 28 -1.22 4.74 -2.92
CA LYS A 28 -2.34 3.99 -3.51
C LYS A 28 -3.20 4.85 -4.44
N VAL A 29 -3.48 6.10 -4.06
CA VAL A 29 -4.28 7.01 -4.90
C VAL A 29 -3.54 7.45 -6.16
N LEU A 30 -2.25 7.77 -6.08
CA LEU A 30 -1.44 8.10 -7.27
C LEU A 30 -1.36 6.91 -8.23
N TRP A 31 -1.27 5.69 -7.69
CA TRP A 31 -1.33 4.47 -8.49
C TRP A 31 -2.70 4.30 -9.18
N LEU A 32 -3.81 4.62 -8.49
CA LEU A 32 -5.13 4.64 -9.12
C LEU A 32 -5.23 5.67 -10.26
N VAL A 33 -4.60 6.83 -10.11
CA VAL A 33 -4.54 7.85 -11.18
C VAL A 33 -3.82 7.31 -12.43
N ASN A 34 -2.70 6.63 -12.25
CA ASN A 34 -1.98 5.97 -13.35
C ASN A 34 -2.82 4.86 -13.99
N LEU A 35 -3.50 4.07 -13.16
CA LEU A 35 -4.36 3.00 -13.64
C LEU A 35 -5.55 3.54 -14.44
N ARG A 36 -6.14 4.68 -14.05
CA ARG A 36 -7.19 5.37 -14.83
C ARG A 36 -6.67 5.79 -16.20
N TRP A 37 -5.46 6.33 -16.30
CA TRP A 37 -4.86 6.66 -17.60
C TRP A 37 -4.73 5.42 -18.50
N MET A 38 -4.28 4.31 -17.94
CA MET A 38 -4.20 3.04 -18.67
C MET A 38 -5.59 2.53 -19.08
N ALA A 39 -6.59 2.61 -18.20
CA ALA A 39 -7.96 2.22 -18.52
C ALA A 39 -8.57 3.09 -19.63
N ILE A 40 -8.31 4.40 -19.60
CA ILE A 40 -8.69 5.35 -20.67
C ILE A 40 -8.03 4.97 -21.99
N ALA A 41 -6.72 4.70 -21.98
CA ALA A 41 -5.98 4.28 -23.16
C ALA A 41 -6.49 2.94 -23.72
N LEU A 42 -6.76 1.97 -22.84
CA LEU A 42 -7.32 0.67 -23.23
C LEU A 42 -8.73 0.81 -23.81
N PHE A 43 -9.57 1.64 -23.20
CA PHE A 43 -10.90 1.94 -23.73
C PHE A 43 -10.83 2.58 -25.13
N LEU A 44 -9.96 3.58 -25.32
CA LEU A 44 -9.70 4.19 -26.63
C LEU A 44 -9.22 3.14 -27.65
N ALA A 45 -8.27 2.29 -27.26
CA ALA A 45 -7.72 1.23 -28.10
C ALA A 45 -8.78 0.19 -28.53
N LEU A 46 -9.70 -0.20 -27.63
CA LEU A 46 -10.80 -1.12 -27.94
C LEU A 46 -11.93 -0.44 -28.73
N SER A 47 -12.15 0.86 -28.52
CA SER A 47 -13.21 1.61 -29.21
C SER A 47 -12.91 1.84 -30.70
N ALA A 48 -11.63 1.98 -31.09
CA ALA A 48 -11.24 2.23 -32.47
C ALA A 48 -11.61 1.09 -33.44
N PRO A 49 -11.30 -0.20 -33.16
CA PRO A 49 -11.80 -1.31 -33.97
C PRO A 49 -13.32 -1.43 -33.98
N ALA A 50 -13.97 -1.17 -32.84
CA ALA A 50 -15.44 -1.23 -32.74
C ALA A 50 -16.13 -0.17 -33.62
N PHE A 51 -15.49 0.98 -33.82
CA PHE A 51 -15.94 2.01 -34.76
C PHE A 51 -15.70 1.61 -36.22
N LEU A 52 -14.52 1.06 -36.53
CA LEU A 52 -14.17 0.59 -37.87
C LEU A 52 -15.04 -0.56 -38.35
N LEU A 53 -15.45 -1.46 -37.45
CA LEU A 53 -16.33 -2.60 -37.73
C LEU A 53 -17.82 -2.22 -37.80
N GLY A 54 -18.17 -0.94 -37.61
CA GLY A 54 -19.55 -0.46 -37.70
C GLY A 54 -20.46 -0.83 -36.53
N SER A 55 -19.91 -1.42 -35.45
CA SER A 55 -20.66 -1.79 -34.24
C SER A 55 -21.03 -0.57 -33.38
N LEU A 56 -20.24 0.51 -33.46
CA LEU A 56 -20.55 1.78 -32.81
C LEU A 56 -21.33 2.71 -33.75
N SER A 57 -22.61 2.90 -33.46
CA SER A 57 -23.44 3.89 -34.16
C SER A 57 -22.94 5.32 -33.90
N ARG A 58 -23.06 6.23 -34.88
CA ARG A 58 -22.70 7.67 -34.69
C ARG A 58 -23.46 8.34 -33.55
N LEU A 59 -24.60 7.78 -33.14
CA LEU A 59 -25.46 8.31 -32.07
C LEU A 59 -24.90 8.05 -30.67
N THR A 60 -24.19 6.94 -30.46
CA THR A 60 -23.61 6.58 -29.15
C THR A 60 -22.25 7.23 -28.90
N LEU A 61 -21.55 7.63 -29.96
CA LEU A 61 -20.21 8.26 -29.93
C LEU A 61 -20.11 9.49 -29.00
N PRO A 62 -21.00 10.50 -29.03
CA PRO A 62 -20.91 11.66 -28.14
C PRO A 62 -21.04 11.28 -26.66
N ILE A 63 -21.83 10.26 -26.33
CA ILE A 63 -22.00 9.80 -24.94
C ILE A 63 -20.71 9.13 -24.45
N HIS A 64 -20.06 8.31 -25.31
CA HIS A 64 -18.79 7.67 -24.97
C HIS A 64 -17.68 8.70 -24.77
N LEU A 65 -17.63 9.74 -25.62
CA LEU A 65 -16.70 10.87 -25.45
C LEU A 65 -17.00 11.69 -24.19
N GLY A 66 -18.28 11.91 -23.86
CA GLY A 66 -18.67 12.59 -22.63
C GLY A 66 -18.21 11.84 -21.39
N VAL A 67 -18.41 10.53 -21.35
CA VAL A 67 -17.93 9.67 -20.25
C VAL A 67 -16.40 9.70 -20.13
N LEU A 68 -15.69 9.59 -21.25
CA LEU A 68 -14.23 9.77 -21.31
C LEU A 68 -13.80 11.14 -20.76
N GLY A 69 -14.49 12.20 -21.16
CA GLY A 69 -14.23 13.56 -20.69
C GLY A 69 -14.40 13.69 -19.19
N VAL A 70 -15.48 13.15 -18.63
CA VAL A 70 -15.70 13.11 -17.17
C VAL A 70 -14.57 12.36 -16.47
N LEU A 71 -14.15 11.20 -17.01
CA LEU A 71 -13.08 10.40 -16.41
C LEU A 71 -11.72 11.12 -16.47
N ILE A 72 -11.42 11.81 -17.57
CA ILE A 72 -10.21 12.64 -17.72
C ILE A 72 -10.22 13.81 -16.73
N VAL A 73 -11.33 14.56 -16.66
CA VAL A 73 -11.47 15.70 -15.76
C VAL A 73 -11.36 15.25 -14.30
N PHE A 74 -12.05 14.17 -13.93
CA PHE A 74 -11.97 13.61 -12.58
C PHE A 74 -10.55 13.16 -12.24
N ASN A 75 -9.86 12.49 -13.17
CA ASN A 75 -8.50 12.05 -12.96
C ASN A 75 -7.51 13.21 -12.82
N LEU A 76 -7.71 14.28 -13.61
CA LEU A 76 -6.90 15.50 -13.52
C LEU A 76 -7.11 16.23 -12.20
N ILE A 77 -8.36 16.41 -11.78
CA ILE A 77 -8.70 17.00 -10.46
C ILE A 77 -8.06 16.17 -9.35
N THR A 78 -8.19 14.84 -9.42
CA THR A 78 -7.59 13.93 -8.45
C THR A 78 -6.07 14.11 -8.39
N HIS A 79 -5.39 14.15 -9.54
CA HIS A 79 -3.95 14.36 -9.60
C HIS A 79 -3.54 15.72 -8.98
N LEU A 80 -4.27 16.79 -9.27
CA LEU A 80 -3.99 18.14 -8.74
C LEU A 80 -4.23 18.25 -7.23
N VAL A 81 -5.25 17.57 -6.71
CA VAL A 81 -5.59 17.59 -5.26
C VAL A 81 -4.60 16.77 -4.44
N ILE A 82 -4.11 15.64 -4.97
CA ILE A 82 -3.15 14.78 -4.28
C ILE A 82 -1.70 15.27 -4.44
N SER A 83 -1.37 16.01 -5.49
CA SER A 83 -0.05 16.64 -5.64
C SER A 83 0.19 17.75 -4.61
N ASP A 84 -0.87 18.33 -4.04
CA ASP A 84 -0.74 19.19 -2.87
C ASP A 84 -0.37 18.37 -1.62
N THR A 85 0.76 18.70 -1.01
CA THR A 85 1.33 17.97 0.12
C THR A 85 0.43 18.02 1.37
N ARG A 86 -0.46 19.01 1.45
CA ARG A 86 -1.27 19.30 2.65
C ARG A 86 -2.55 18.47 2.80
N THR A 87 -3.01 17.79 1.76
CA THR A 87 -4.28 17.03 1.82
C THR A 87 -4.08 15.71 2.57
N PRO A 88 -4.74 15.49 3.72
CA PRO A 88 -4.75 14.17 4.35
C PRO A 88 -5.61 13.23 3.49
N VAL A 89 -5.01 12.13 3.05
CA VAL A 89 -5.74 11.07 2.34
C VAL A 89 -6.09 10.01 3.37
N GLY A 90 -7.38 9.69 3.45
CA GLY A 90 -7.93 8.64 4.32
C GLY A 90 -8.40 7.42 3.50
N PRO A 91 -8.66 6.26 4.15
CA PRO A 91 -9.12 5.04 3.47
C PRO A 91 -10.42 5.22 2.69
N THR A 92 -11.24 6.17 3.13
CA THR A 92 -12.52 6.54 2.51
C THR A 92 -12.34 7.19 1.14
N VAL A 93 -11.22 7.89 0.90
CA VAL A 93 -10.91 8.52 -0.39
C VAL A 93 -10.68 7.47 -1.46
N ILE A 94 -9.96 6.40 -1.12
CA ILE A 94 -9.73 5.25 -2.00
C ILE A 94 -11.05 4.57 -2.35
N CYS A 95 -11.91 4.35 -1.35
CA CYS A 95 -13.24 3.77 -1.55
C CYS A 95 -14.10 4.65 -2.46
N PHE A 96 -14.13 5.97 -2.23
CA PHE A 96 -14.88 6.91 -3.06
C PHE A 96 -14.40 6.90 -4.51
N GLN A 97 -13.09 6.92 -4.71
CA GLN A 97 -12.46 6.87 -6.01
C GLN A 97 -12.85 5.62 -6.81
N LEU A 98 -12.77 4.45 -6.19
CA LEU A 98 -13.14 3.19 -6.84
C LEU A 98 -14.66 3.09 -7.07
N ALA A 99 -15.47 3.56 -6.11
CA ALA A 99 -16.92 3.62 -6.29
C ALA A 99 -17.33 4.54 -7.45
N PHE A 100 -16.65 5.69 -7.59
CA PHE A 100 -16.87 6.62 -8.69
C PHE A 100 -16.50 6.00 -10.04
N ASP A 101 -15.33 5.36 -10.13
CA ASP A 101 -14.93 4.64 -11.34
C ASP A 101 -15.92 3.53 -11.70
N LEU A 102 -16.41 2.79 -10.70
CA LEU A 102 -17.39 1.73 -10.87
C LEU A 102 -18.74 2.26 -11.38
N LEU A 103 -19.20 3.40 -10.86
CA LEU A 103 -20.39 4.10 -11.34
C LEU A 103 -20.26 4.53 -12.79
N ILE A 104 -19.11 5.12 -13.16
CA ILE A 104 -18.85 5.54 -14.54
C ILE A 104 -18.81 4.33 -15.47
N LEU A 105 -18.10 3.27 -15.09
CA LEU A 105 -18.04 2.03 -15.89
C LEU A 105 -19.43 1.41 -16.06
N THR A 106 -20.26 1.45 -15.03
CA THR A 106 -21.65 0.94 -15.10
C THR A 106 -22.49 1.78 -16.07
N GLY A 107 -22.42 3.11 -15.97
CA GLY A 107 -23.11 4.01 -16.89
C GLY A 107 -22.65 3.84 -18.34
N LEU A 108 -21.35 3.65 -18.54
CA LEU A 108 -20.77 3.36 -19.84
C LEU A 108 -21.32 2.05 -20.41
N LEU A 109 -21.30 0.97 -19.63
CA LEU A 109 -21.87 -0.32 -20.04
C LEU A 109 -23.37 -0.23 -20.35
N ALA A 110 -24.13 0.54 -19.57
CA ALA A 110 -25.56 0.74 -19.80
C ALA A 110 -25.85 1.37 -21.18
N VAL A 111 -24.93 2.22 -21.67
CA VAL A 111 -25.03 2.86 -23.00
C VAL A 111 -24.41 2.01 -24.10
N SER A 112 -23.33 1.27 -23.81
CA SER A 112 -22.56 0.49 -24.80
C SER A 112 -23.15 -0.89 -25.14
N GLY A 113 -24.34 -1.24 -24.64
CA GLY A 113 -25.01 -2.52 -24.97
C GLY A 113 -25.01 -3.55 -23.83
N GLY A 114 -24.73 -3.12 -22.60
CA GLY A 114 -25.03 -3.90 -21.40
C GLY A 114 -23.90 -4.77 -20.86
N TRP A 115 -24.27 -5.73 -20.03
CA TRP A 115 -23.33 -6.60 -19.30
C TRP A 115 -22.63 -7.64 -20.17
N LYS A 116 -23.11 -7.91 -21.40
CA LYS A 116 -22.46 -8.80 -22.38
C LYS A 116 -21.37 -8.10 -23.21
N ASN A 117 -21.10 -6.82 -22.93
CA ASN A 117 -20.11 -6.03 -23.65
C ASN A 117 -18.67 -6.43 -23.26
N PRO A 118 -17.68 -6.41 -24.18
CA PRO A 118 -16.28 -6.67 -23.85
C PRO A 118 -15.71 -5.77 -22.72
N PHE A 119 -16.24 -4.55 -22.55
CA PHE A 119 -15.86 -3.64 -21.47
C PHE A 119 -16.26 -4.13 -20.08
N THR A 120 -17.10 -5.16 -19.95
CA THR A 120 -17.42 -5.79 -18.66
C THR A 120 -16.16 -6.33 -17.96
N GLY A 121 -15.10 -6.67 -18.71
CA GLY A 121 -13.79 -7.00 -18.13
C GLY A 121 -13.20 -5.87 -17.28
N LEU A 122 -13.40 -4.60 -17.66
CA LEU A 122 -12.95 -3.43 -16.89
C LEU A 122 -13.75 -3.26 -15.59
N PHE A 123 -15.04 -3.64 -15.60
CA PHE A 123 -15.86 -3.67 -14.39
C PHE A 123 -15.31 -4.70 -13.40
N LEU A 124 -15.03 -5.93 -13.85
CA LEU A 124 -14.44 -6.96 -13.00
C LEU A 124 -13.05 -6.58 -12.47
N LEU A 125 -12.23 -5.95 -13.32
CA LEU A 125 -10.94 -5.40 -12.92
C LEU A 125 -11.12 -4.38 -11.78
N ASN A 126 -12.04 -3.42 -11.93
CA ASN A 126 -12.32 -2.41 -10.92
C ASN A 126 -12.78 -3.03 -9.58
N VAL A 127 -13.69 -4.00 -9.64
CA VAL A 127 -14.15 -4.72 -8.44
C VAL A 127 -13.00 -5.46 -7.77
N SER A 128 -12.13 -6.09 -8.55
CA SER A 128 -10.93 -6.79 -8.04
C SER A 128 -9.96 -5.83 -7.35
N LEU A 129 -9.80 -4.63 -7.89
CA LEU A 129 -8.98 -3.57 -7.29
C LEU A 129 -9.58 -3.06 -5.99
N GLY A 130 -10.90 -2.86 -5.94
CA GLY A 130 -11.60 -2.55 -4.69
C GLY A 130 -11.43 -3.62 -3.62
N ALA A 131 -11.43 -4.89 -4.00
CA ALA A 131 -11.19 -5.98 -3.06
C ALA A 131 -9.78 -5.96 -2.45
N VAL A 132 -8.75 -5.59 -3.23
CA VAL A 132 -7.35 -5.53 -2.76
C VAL A 132 -7.03 -4.23 -2.03
N LEU A 133 -7.49 -3.08 -2.55
CA LEU A 133 -7.06 -1.76 -2.05
C LEU A 133 -7.89 -1.26 -0.86
N ILE A 134 -9.18 -1.61 -0.79
CA ILE A 134 -10.07 -1.13 0.27
C ILE A 134 -9.88 -2.00 1.51
N GLN A 135 -9.40 -1.38 2.57
CA GLN A 135 -9.03 -2.07 3.80
C GLN A 135 -10.23 -2.21 4.75
N GLY A 136 -10.23 -3.29 5.53
CA GLY A 136 -11.15 -3.47 6.65
C GLY A 136 -12.63 -3.55 6.26
N ARG A 137 -13.47 -2.84 7.02
CA ARG A 137 -14.95 -2.92 6.93
C ARG A 137 -15.52 -2.21 5.70
N LEU A 138 -14.78 -1.29 5.08
CA LEU A 138 -15.23 -0.53 3.91
C LEU A 138 -15.31 -1.39 2.63
N SER A 139 -14.69 -2.56 2.60
CA SER A 139 -14.76 -3.47 1.44
C SER A 139 -16.16 -4.09 1.27
N TRP A 140 -16.91 -4.28 2.36
CA TRP A 140 -18.28 -4.80 2.33
C TRP A 140 -19.28 -3.88 1.61
N PRO A 141 -19.43 -2.59 1.97
CA PRO A 141 -20.35 -1.71 1.25
C PRO A 141 -19.94 -1.52 -0.22
N PHE A 142 -18.64 -1.58 -0.54
CA PHE A 142 -18.18 -1.57 -1.94
C PHE A 142 -18.62 -2.83 -2.71
N LEU A 143 -18.54 -4.01 -2.09
CA LEU A 143 -19.04 -5.25 -2.69
C LEU A 143 -20.56 -5.18 -2.95
N VAL A 144 -21.32 -4.66 -1.98
CA VAL A 144 -22.76 -4.46 -2.12
C VAL A 144 -23.04 -3.48 -3.27
N LEU A 145 -22.32 -2.36 -3.33
CA LEU A 145 -22.42 -1.41 -4.43
C LEU A 145 -22.18 -2.10 -5.78
N ALA A 146 -21.12 -2.90 -5.91
CA ALA A 146 -20.84 -3.64 -7.14
C ALA A 146 -21.97 -4.58 -7.57
N HIS A 147 -22.54 -5.33 -6.62
CA HIS A 147 -23.68 -6.21 -6.91
C HIS A 147 -24.93 -5.41 -7.31
N THR A 148 -25.22 -4.31 -6.60
CA THR A 148 -26.38 -3.46 -6.92
C THR A 148 -26.26 -2.81 -8.29
N LEU A 149 -25.07 -2.34 -8.67
CA LEU A 149 -24.82 -1.76 -9.99
C LEU A 149 -24.88 -2.80 -11.10
N LEU A 150 -24.33 -4.00 -10.87
CA LEU A 150 -24.45 -5.09 -11.84
C LEU A 150 -25.91 -5.54 -12.02
N ALA A 151 -26.64 -5.70 -10.92
CA ALA A 151 -28.05 -6.08 -10.96
C ALA A 151 -28.88 -5.00 -11.68
N GLY A 152 -28.65 -3.72 -11.37
CA GLY A 152 -29.28 -2.59 -12.06
C GLY A 152 -28.97 -2.58 -13.56
N LEU A 153 -27.72 -2.84 -13.94
CA LEU A 153 -27.31 -2.96 -15.33
C LEU A 153 -28.01 -4.14 -16.03
N GLN A 154 -28.09 -5.30 -15.39
CA GLN A 154 -28.79 -6.47 -15.91
C GLN A 154 -30.27 -6.17 -16.13
N ILE A 155 -30.96 -5.62 -15.13
CA ILE A 155 -32.38 -5.23 -15.23
C ILE A 155 -32.59 -4.23 -16.37
N HIS A 156 -31.77 -3.17 -16.44
CA HIS A 156 -31.84 -2.17 -17.50
C HIS A 156 -31.65 -2.78 -18.89
N THR A 157 -30.72 -3.73 -19.03
CA THR A 157 -30.48 -4.38 -20.33
C THR A 157 -31.62 -5.30 -20.75
N LEU A 158 -32.13 -6.13 -19.83
CA LEU A 158 -33.26 -7.02 -20.09
C LEU A 158 -34.51 -6.24 -20.48
N ALA A 159 -34.78 -5.12 -19.79
CA ALA A 159 -35.90 -4.23 -20.09
C ALA A 159 -35.78 -3.53 -21.46
N ARG A 160 -34.55 -3.36 -21.98
CA ARG A 160 -34.31 -2.68 -23.26
C ARG A 160 -34.35 -3.62 -24.46
N THR A 161 -34.03 -4.89 -24.26
CA THR A 161 -33.97 -5.89 -25.34
C THR A 161 -35.27 -6.69 -25.48
N ASP A 162 -36.30 -6.42 -24.66
CA ASP A 162 -37.54 -7.20 -24.55
C ASP A 162 -37.28 -8.72 -24.44
N ASP A 163 -36.12 -9.07 -23.88
CA ASP A 163 -35.60 -10.44 -23.91
C ASP A 163 -36.23 -11.21 -22.74
N VAL A 164 -37.09 -12.18 -23.07
CA VAL A 164 -37.70 -13.03 -22.04
C VAL A 164 -36.59 -13.81 -21.34
N PRO A 165 -36.46 -13.73 -20.01
CA PRO A 165 -35.40 -14.43 -19.28
C PRO A 165 -35.42 -15.93 -19.55
N THR A 166 -34.53 -16.40 -20.42
CA THR A 166 -34.33 -17.82 -20.63
C THR A 166 -33.60 -18.42 -19.42
N PRO A 167 -33.78 -19.74 -19.14
CA PRO A 167 -33.03 -20.40 -18.07
C PRO A 167 -31.51 -20.20 -18.17
N GLY A 168 -30.98 -20.16 -19.41
CA GLY A 168 -29.57 -19.84 -19.67
C GLY A 168 -29.18 -18.43 -19.20
N THR A 169 -30.02 -17.43 -19.44
CA THR A 169 -29.77 -16.04 -19.01
C THR A 169 -29.80 -15.90 -17.50
N MET A 170 -30.75 -16.55 -16.82
CA MET A 170 -30.81 -16.59 -15.36
C MET A 170 -29.56 -17.27 -14.76
N THR A 171 -29.08 -18.33 -15.40
CA THR A 171 -27.86 -19.04 -15.00
C THR A 171 -26.62 -18.16 -15.19
N GLN A 172 -26.52 -17.42 -16.30
CA GLN A 172 -25.43 -16.45 -16.53
C GLN A 172 -25.45 -15.30 -15.53
N ILE A 173 -26.63 -14.78 -15.17
CA ILE A 173 -26.77 -13.76 -14.14
C ILE A 173 -26.29 -14.30 -12.79
N ALA A 174 -26.79 -15.45 -12.36
CA ALA A 174 -26.34 -16.07 -11.10
C ALA A 174 -24.82 -16.34 -11.11
N ALA A 175 -24.28 -16.88 -12.21
CA ALA A 175 -22.86 -17.12 -12.36
C ALA A 175 -22.03 -15.83 -12.27
N SER A 176 -22.48 -14.73 -12.87
CA SER A 176 -21.76 -13.45 -12.82
C SER A 176 -21.63 -12.88 -11.39
N HIS A 177 -22.70 -12.98 -10.58
CA HIS A 177 -22.66 -12.57 -9.17
C HIS A 177 -21.79 -13.51 -8.34
N LEU A 178 -21.88 -14.82 -8.55
CA LEU A 178 -20.99 -15.79 -7.89
C LEU A 178 -19.52 -15.57 -8.24
N LEU A 179 -19.22 -15.26 -9.50
CA LEU A 179 -17.87 -14.93 -9.94
C LEU A 179 -17.36 -13.67 -9.25
N ILE A 180 -18.15 -12.60 -9.18
CA ILE A 180 -17.77 -11.38 -8.47
C ILE A 180 -17.50 -11.66 -6.99
N LEU A 181 -18.38 -12.41 -6.33
CA LEU A 181 -18.23 -12.76 -4.93
C LEU A 181 -16.98 -13.62 -4.68
N GLY A 182 -16.73 -14.61 -5.55
CA GLY A 182 -15.54 -15.46 -5.49
C GLY A 182 -14.25 -14.68 -5.72
N PHE A 183 -14.20 -13.86 -6.79
CA PHE A 183 -13.05 -12.99 -7.07
C PHE A 183 -12.80 -12.01 -5.93
N TRP A 184 -13.86 -11.38 -5.40
CA TRP A 184 -13.74 -10.48 -4.27
C TRP A 184 -13.18 -11.20 -3.05
N PHE A 185 -13.65 -12.41 -2.74
CA PHE A 185 -13.14 -13.18 -1.59
C PHE A 185 -11.64 -13.49 -1.74
N VAL A 186 -11.23 -13.99 -2.92
CA VAL A 186 -9.83 -14.30 -3.20
C VAL A 186 -8.97 -13.04 -3.14
N MET A 187 -9.38 -11.96 -3.79
CA MET A 187 -8.64 -10.71 -3.84
C MET A 187 -8.58 -10.00 -2.48
N ARG A 188 -9.66 -10.07 -1.68
CA ARG A 188 -9.67 -9.56 -0.30
C ARG A 188 -8.72 -10.36 0.60
N SER A 189 -8.64 -11.67 0.41
CA SER A 189 -7.70 -12.52 1.14
C SER A 189 -6.24 -12.17 0.80
N LEU A 190 -5.96 -11.89 -0.48
CA LEU A 190 -4.66 -11.40 -0.93
C LEU A 190 -4.34 -10.02 -0.33
N GLY A 191 -5.30 -9.08 -0.35
CA GLY A 191 -5.14 -7.77 0.28
C GLY A 191 -4.83 -7.89 1.78
N ALA A 192 -5.56 -8.76 2.51
CA ALA A 192 -5.31 -9.02 3.93
C ALA A 192 -3.93 -9.64 4.18
N TYR A 193 -3.47 -10.51 3.29
CA TYR A 193 -2.13 -11.10 3.37
C TYR A 193 -1.05 -10.04 3.19
N LEU A 194 -1.17 -9.17 2.18
CA LEU A 194 -0.23 -8.08 1.92
C LEU A 194 -0.20 -7.06 3.07
N GLU A 195 -1.35 -6.75 3.66
CA GLU A 195 -1.46 -5.91 4.86
C GLU A 195 -0.64 -6.50 6.01
N ARG A 196 -0.87 -7.76 6.37
CA ARG A 196 -0.12 -8.45 7.44
C ARG A 196 1.37 -8.52 7.14
N GLN A 197 1.75 -8.80 5.90
CA GLN A 197 3.15 -8.83 5.49
C GLN A 197 3.81 -7.45 5.65
N SER A 198 3.07 -6.38 5.32
CA SER A 198 3.56 -5.01 5.47
C SER A 198 3.79 -4.63 6.94
N GLU A 199 2.89 -5.05 7.83
CA GLU A 199 2.97 -4.86 9.28
C GLU A 199 4.13 -5.65 9.88
N ASN A 200 4.28 -6.93 9.51
CA ASN A 200 5.38 -7.77 9.97
C ASN A 200 6.75 -7.18 9.59
N GLN A 201 6.88 -6.68 8.36
CA GLN A 201 8.11 -6.00 7.93
C GLN A 201 8.36 -4.70 8.69
N ALA A 202 7.31 -3.94 9.04
CA ALA A 202 7.46 -2.73 9.84
C ALA A 202 7.95 -3.06 11.26
N GLN A 203 7.39 -4.10 11.88
CA GLN A 203 7.84 -4.59 13.19
C GLN A 203 9.27 -5.12 13.16
N ALA A 204 9.67 -5.81 12.09
CA ALA A 204 11.04 -6.29 11.91
C ALA A 204 12.04 -5.11 11.84
N ARG A 205 11.71 -4.04 11.11
CA ARG A 205 12.55 -2.82 11.05
C ARG A 205 12.72 -2.18 12.44
N LEU A 206 11.63 -2.02 13.18
CA LEU A 206 11.68 -1.48 14.55
C LEU A 206 12.53 -2.36 15.48
N THR A 207 12.52 -3.67 15.28
CA THR A 207 13.32 -4.60 16.08
C THR A 207 14.81 -4.47 15.75
N LEU A 208 15.16 -4.34 14.46
CA LEU A 208 16.54 -4.11 14.02
C LEU A 208 17.09 -2.77 14.55
N GLU A 209 16.31 -1.69 14.45
CA GLU A 209 16.71 -0.38 14.98
C GLU A 209 16.95 -0.42 16.51
N ARG A 210 16.13 -1.16 17.25
CA ARG A 210 16.34 -1.38 18.69
C ARG A 210 17.61 -2.17 18.97
N GLN A 211 17.89 -3.22 18.19
CA GLN A 211 19.11 -4.01 18.34
C GLN A 211 20.36 -3.17 18.06
N ASP A 212 20.36 -2.35 17.01
CA ASP A 212 21.50 -1.48 16.69
C ASP A 212 21.72 -0.41 17.77
N ARG A 213 20.63 0.15 18.32
CA ARG A 213 20.74 1.06 19.45
C ARG A 213 21.35 0.38 20.68
N LEU A 214 20.92 -0.84 21.02
CA LEU A 214 21.50 -1.61 22.13
C LEU A 214 22.97 -1.97 21.88
N ARG A 215 23.34 -2.34 20.65
CA ARG A 215 24.74 -2.60 20.26
C ARG A 215 25.60 -1.35 20.44
N SER A 216 25.12 -0.18 20.00
CA SER A 216 25.86 1.07 20.16
C SER A 216 26.07 1.45 21.63
N ILE A 217 25.05 1.30 22.48
CA ILE A 217 25.15 1.55 23.91
C ILE A 217 26.07 0.53 24.58
N GLY A 218 26.00 -0.75 24.18
CA GLY A 218 26.89 -1.80 24.66
C GLY A 218 28.36 -1.53 24.31
N ALA A 219 28.64 -1.09 23.09
CA ALA A 219 29.98 -0.69 22.67
C ALA A 219 30.51 0.51 23.47
N LEU A 220 29.66 1.52 23.73
CA LEU A 220 30.02 2.67 24.57
C LEU A 220 30.29 2.24 26.03
N ALA A 221 29.42 1.41 26.61
CA ALA A 221 29.59 0.92 27.99
C ALA A 221 30.85 0.05 28.16
N ALA A 222 31.16 -0.79 27.15
CA ALA A 222 32.39 -1.57 27.12
C ALA A 222 33.63 -0.66 27.02
N GLY A 223 33.57 0.38 26.18
CA GLY A 223 34.61 1.42 26.09
C GLY A 223 34.84 2.12 27.43
N PHE A 224 33.78 2.60 28.08
CA PHE A 224 33.86 3.23 29.41
C PHE A 224 34.46 2.28 30.46
N SER A 225 34.04 1.01 30.48
CA SER A 225 34.56 0.02 31.42
C SER A 225 36.06 -0.23 31.24
N HIS A 226 36.53 -0.24 29.99
CA HIS A 226 37.96 -0.34 29.71
C HIS A 226 38.73 0.91 30.17
N GLU A 227 38.18 2.10 29.94
CA GLU A 227 38.79 3.36 30.39
C GLU A 227 38.81 3.53 31.91
N PHE A 228 37.81 3.01 32.65
CA PHE A 228 37.79 3.05 34.12
C PHE A 228 38.67 1.97 34.77
N ALA A 229 38.90 0.83 34.12
CA ALA A 229 39.73 -0.24 34.65
C ALA A 229 41.18 0.21 34.91
N SER A 230 41.73 1.05 34.03
CA SER A 230 43.10 1.56 34.12
C SER A 230 43.33 2.49 35.34
N PRO A 231 42.55 3.57 35.56
CA PRO A 231 42.70 4.44 36.73
C PRO A 231 42.36 3.72 38.04
N LEU A 232 41.39 2.80 38.06
CA LEU A 232 41.09 1.99 39.25
C LEU A 232 42.27 1.09 39.63
N ASN A 233 42.89 0.43 38.65
CA ASN A 233 44.07 -0.39 38.91
C ASN A 233 45.25 0.48 39.39
N ALA A 234 45.44 1.66 38.81
CA ALA A 234 46.43 2.62 39.29
C ALA A 234 46.15 3.12 40.71
N ALA A 235 44.88 3.39 41.06
CA ALA A 235 44.47 3.78 42.40
C ALA A 235 44.71 2.67 43.42
N ARG A 236 44.37 1.42 43.08
CA ARG A 236 44.66 0.24 43.89
C ARG A 236 46.15 0.10 44.17
N LEU A 237 47.00 0.21 43.13
CA LEU A 237 48.45 0.16 43.29
C LEU A 237 48.99 1.29 44.18
N ARG A 238 48.41 2.50 44.13
CA ARG A 238 48.79 3.59 45.05
C ARG A 238 48.37 3.30 46.49
N LEU A 239 47.16 2.77 46.71
CA LEU A 239 46.70 2.37 48.04
C LEU A 239 47.58 1.27 48.63
N GLU A 240 47.91 0.22 47.86
CA GLU A 240 48.83 -0.84 48.29
C GLU A 240 50.22 -0.29 48.67
N ARG A 241 50.73 0.70 47.93
CA ARG A 241 51.99 1.37 48.29
C ARG A 241 51.88 2.14 49.61
N LEU A 242 50.77 2.82 49.86
CA LEU A 242 50.55 3.55 51.11
C LEU A 242 50.43 2.60 52.30
N VAL A 243 49.68 1.49 52.16
CA VAL A 243 49.57 0.45 53.20
C VAL A 243 50.92 -0.20 53.48
N ARG A 244 51.71 -0.52 52.44
CA ARG A 244 53.06 -1.08 52.62
C ARG A 244 54.03 -0.09 53.28
N ASN A 245 53.87 1.21 53.07
CA ASN A 245 54.70 2.26 53.65
C ASN A 245 54.16 2.80 54.98
N GLN A 246 53.08 2.23 55.54
CA GLN A 246 52.72 2.51 56.92
C GLN A 246 53.79 1.87 57.82
N PRO A 247 54.47 2.64 58.69
CA PRO A 247 55.32 2.07 59.71
C PRO A 247 54.43 1.20 60.61
N SER A 248 54.85 -0.04 60.87
CA SER A 248 54.25 -0.83 61.95
C SER A 248 54.27 0.01 63.23
N GLU A 249 53.12 0.15 63.91
CA GLU A 249 53.06 0.75 65.26
C GLU A 249 54.08 0.10 66.23
N ASP A 250 54.56 -1.10 65.93
CA ASP A 250 55.64 -1.79 66.64
C ASP A 250 57.03 -1.11 66.54
N ALA A 251 57.23 -0.11 65.67
CA ALA A 251 58.50 0.61 65.56
C ALA A 251 58.59 1.85 66.47
N ALA A 252 57.51 2.22 67.19
CA ALA A 252 57.52 3.33 68.14
C ALA A 252 58.09 2.95 69.53
N GLU A 253 58.34 1.67 69.81
CA GLU A 253 58.85 1.20 71.11
C GLU A 253 60.38 0.98 71.15
N ALA A 254 61.11 1.28 70.07
CA ALA A 254 62.56 1.16 70.02
C ALA A 254 63.26 2.53 70.08
N CYS A 255 63.08 3.27 71.18
CA CYS A 255 63.93 4.42 71.49
C CYS A 255 65.06 3.96 72.43
N PRO A 256 66.35 3.98 72.02
CA PRO A 256 67.44 3.51 72.87
C PRO A 256 67.71 4.48 74.04
N PRO A 257 68.09 3.98 75.23
CA PRO A 257 68.28 4.82 76.40
C PRO A 257 69.49 5.75 76.25
N CYS A 258 69.29 7.03 76.57
CA CYS A 258 70.38 7.99 76.72
C CYS A 258 71.32 7.56 77.88
N SER A 259 72.61 7.52 77.59
CA SER A 259 73.70 7.29 78.54
C SER A 259 73.80 8.41 79.60
N PRO A 260 73.94 8.11 80.90
CA PRO A 260 74.28 9.12 81.89
C PRO A 260 75.81 9.29 81.99
N ALA A 261 76.25 10.53 81.83
CA ALA A 261 77.61 10.96 82.17
C ALA A 261 77.71 11.28 83.68
N LYS A 262 78.26 10.35 84.46
CA LYS A 262 79.26 10.52 85.54
C LYS A 262 79.23 9.35 86.51
#